data_AF-A0A382K8N3-F1
#
_entry.id   AF-A0A382K8N3-F1
#
_cell.length_a   1.000
_cell.length_b   1.000
_cell.length_c   1.000
_cell.angle_alpha   90.00
_cell.angle_beta   90.00
_cell.angle_gamma   90.00
#
_symmetry.space_group_name_H-M   'P 1'
#
loop_
_entity.id
_entity.type
_entity.pdbx_description
1 polymer ?
#
loop_
_entity_poly.entity_id
_entity_poly.type
_entity_poly.pdbx_seq_one_letter_code
_entity_poly.pdbx_strand_id
1 'polypeptide(L)'
;MRKSSFLWLSIVTTLVLIHVGIAQDKNQKPKRAVEKWAKEAKKRNGDKENLRINNFIMQRLDPLLKHIGENMSQRYELDETTVNKFQQHVRESVKTQLNQEKNGQGFLQETKFDKKFVAEIKDATKKGKITGQQADQKIAEAKKLWEANERMEKEFWVKRDTMRNAAEEGGMKMLELLLSQTDFKAALTKHLNEEQLQDYLDLTQKRRKLAQQAITRQLTANLDQQLSLTTDQRQKVEQLLDMVNSFKKQLATGMKTELTPIEMLVEIDSQESVNMIHRLKVPIDGILSKSQSEIWKLLAPSRKIKAPRRKIKAPREEKFDKAEAEIMEAVKAGKIDKREAGGKLEALKKELWQGK
;
A
#
# COMPACT_ATOMS: atom_id res chain seq x y z
N MET A 1 -15.12 4.95 29.86
CA MET A 1 -13.73 5.29 30.29
C MET A 1 -12.69 4.43 29.57
N ARG A 2 -11.97 5.02 28.60
CA ARG A 2 -10.63 5.61 28.79
C ARG A 2 -9.47 4.59 28.93
N LYS A 3 -9.32 3.65 27.99
CA LYS A 3 -7.98 3.03 27.76
C LYS A 3 -7.01 4.01 27.07
N SER A 4 -7.52 4.98 26.32
CA SER A 4 -6.70 6.00 25.63
C SER A 4 -6.22 7.14 26.54
N SER A 5 -7.03 7.61 27.51
CA SER A 5 -6.55 8.61 28.49
C SER A 5 -5.63 8.02 29.55
N PHE A 6 -5.78 6.72 29.91
CA PHE A 6 -4.81 6.06 30.80
C PHE A 6 -3.46 5.87 30.12
N LEU A 7 -3.42 5.63 28.80
CA LEU A 7 -2.17 5.56 28.04
C LEU A 7 -1.46 6.92 27.99
N TRP A 8 -2.20 8.01 27.78
CA TRP A 8 -1.64 9.37 27.80
C TRP A 8 -1.21 9.80 29.21
N LEU A 9 -2.02 9.51 30.25
CA LEU A 9 -1.60 9.76 31.62
C LEU A 9 -0.36 8.95 31.97
N SER A 10 -0.29 7.66 31.61
CA SER A 10 0.88 6.79 31.83
C SER A 10 2.12 7.26 31.08
N ILE A 11 2.00 7.74 29.83
CA ILE A 11 3.14 8.31 29.09
C ILE A 11 3.62 9.59 29.76
N VAL A 12 2.70 10.44 30.25
CA VAL A 12 3.05 11.69 30.93
C VAL A 12 3.62 11.43 32.34
N THR A 13 3.08 10.51 33.14
CA THR A 13 3.69 10.14 34.43
C THR A 13 5.02 9.44 34.25
N THR A 14 5.19 8.60 33.23
CA THR A 14 6.50 7.99 32.93
C THR A 14 7.50 9.07 32.49
N LEU A 15 7.08 10.05 31.69
CA LEU A 15 7.93 11.19 31.33
C LEU A 15 8.30 12.05 32.54
N VAL A 16 7.36 12.34 33.45
CA VAL A 16 7.63 13.11 34.68
C VAL A 16 8.50 12.31 35.65
N LEU A 17 8.29 11.01 35.81
CA LEU A 17 9.15 10.14 36.63
C LEU A 17 10.55 9.96 36.04
N ILE A 18 10.70 9.98 34.71
CA ILE A 18 12.00 10.02 34.04
C ILE A 18 12.70 11.36 34.35
N HIS A 19 12.00 12.49 34.33
CA HIS A 19 12.60 13.79 34.67
C HIS A 19 12.94 13.93 36.16
N VAL A 20 12.10 13.39 37.05
CA VAL A 20 12.33 13.41 38.51
C VAL A 20 13.39 12.37 38.94
N GLY A 21 13.45 11.20 38.30
CA GLY A 21 14.49 10.19 38.53
C GLY A 21 15.86 10.61 37.99
N ILE A 22 15.91 11.34 36.87
CA ILE A 22 17.14 11.95 36.33
C ILE A 22 17.68 13.06 37.25
N ALA A 23 16.83 13.69 38.06
CA ALA A 23 17.29 14.70 39.02
C ALA A 23 18.04 14.10 40.23
N GLN A 24 17.92 12.78 40.49
CA GLN A 24 18.52 12.13 41.66
C GLN A 24 19.79 11.32 41.40
N ASP A 25 20.13 10.99 40.15
CA ASP A 25 21.39 10.33 39.82
C ASP A 25 22.28 11.23 38.93
N LYS A 26 23.15 12.01 39.59
CA LYS A 26 24.07 12.95 38.95
C LYS A 26 25.26 12.27 38.22
N ASN A 27 25.39 10.94 38.24
CA ASN A 27 26.63 10.27 37.79
C ASN A 27 26.52 9.30 36.60
N GLN A 28 25.34 9.04 36.03
CA GLN A 28 25.25 8.32 34.75
C GLN A 28 25.19 9.28 33.56
N LYS A 29 26.27 9.33 32.76
CA LYS A 29 26.33 10.11 31.50
C LYS A 29 25.16 9.75 30.56
N PRO A 30 24.13 10.59 30.41
CA PRO A 30 22.88 10.22 29.75
C PRO A 30 22.99 10.10 28.21
N LYS A 31 24.10 10.55 27.62
CA LYS A 31 24.27 10.61 26.16
C LYS A 31 24.29 9.22 25.49
N ARG A 32 24.95 8.21 26.07
CA ARG A 32 25.08 6.88 25.43
C ARG A 32 23.78 6.08 25.46
N ALA A 33 23.02 6.15 26.55
CA ALA A 33 21.73 5.47 26.68
C ALA A 33 20.68 6.09 25.76
N VAL A 34 20.65 7.43 25.66
CA VAL A 34 19.75 8.17 24.77
C VAL A 34 20.11 7.92 23.29
N GLU A 35 21.39 7.88 22.92
CA GLU A 35 21.82 7.53 21.56
C GLU A 35 21.48 6.09 21.18
N LYS A 36 21.67 5.13 22.10
CA LYS A 36 21.30 3.73 21.88
C LYS A 36 19.79 3.58 21.69
N TRP A 37 19.00 4.23 22.54
CA TRP A 37 17.54 4.24 22.43
C TRP A 37 17.06 4.91 21.14
N ALA A 38 17.66 6.04 20.73
CA ALA A 38 17.31 6.72 19.47
C ALA A 38 17.62 5.86 18.23
N LYS A 39 18.76 5.14 18.23
CA LYS A 39 19.10 4.17 17.18
C LYS A 39 18.12 2.99 17.15
N GLU A 40 17.77 2.44 18.31
CA GLU A 40 16.78 1.38 18.42
C GLU A 40 15.37 1.83 18.03
N ALA A 41 14.98 3.07 18.34
CA ALA A 41 13.68 3.64 17.97
C ALA A 41 13.60 3.89 16.45
N LYS A 42 14.68 4.40 15.84
CA LYS A 42 14.79 4.56 14.38
C LYS A 42 14.75 3.20 13.67
N LYS A 43 15.45 2.20 14.22
CA LYS A 43 15.41 0.80 13.74
C LYS A 43 13.99 0.23 13.85
N ARG A 44 13.36 0.33 15.02
CA ARG A 44 11.97 -0.13 15.25
C ARG A 44 10.96 0.54 14.33
N ASN A 45 11.14 1.81 13.99
CA ASN A 45 10.27 2.50 13.04
C ASN A 45 10.51 2.05 11.60
N GLY A 46 11.77 1.84 11.19
CA GLY A 46 12.11 1.26 9.89
C GLY A 46 11.56 -0.16 9.73
N ASP A 47 11.75 -1.03 10.73
CA ASP A 47 11.24 -2.41 10.71
C ASP A 47 9.70 -2.44 10.60
N LYS A 48 9.00 -1.50 11.26
CA LYS A 48 7.54 -1.35 11.15
C LYS A 48 7.11 -0.88 9.77
N GLU A 49 7.84 0.03 9.16
CA GLU A 49 7.55 0.54 7.81
C GLU A 49 7.77 -0.55 6.76
N ASN A 50 8.87 -1.30 6.86
CA ASN A 50 9.15 -2.43 5.99
C ASN A 50 8.09 -3.52 6.10
N LEU A 51 7.66 -3.85 7.33
CA LEU A 51 6.57 -4.80 7.54
C LEU A 51 5.25 -4.33 6.90
N ARG A 52 4.95 -3.03 6.96
CA ARG A 52 3.76 -2.46 6.29
C ARG A 52 3.84 -2.58 4.78
N ILE A 53 4.99 -2.30 4.17
CA ILE A 53 5.20 -2.42 2.72
C ILE A 53 5.07 -3.89 2.30
N ASN A 54 5.73 -4.81 3.01
CA ASN A 54 5.66 -6.24 2.73
C ASN A 54 4.22 -6.76 2.83
N ASN A 55 3.50 -6.38 3.88
CA ASN A 55 2.09 -6.75 4.03
C ASN A 55 1.21 -6.18 2.90
N PHE A 56 1.46 -4.93 2.48
CA PHE A 56 0.74 -4.32 1.37
C PHE A 56 0.96 -5.07 0.05
N ILE A 57 2.20 -5.48 -0.25
CA ILE A 57 2.52 -6.28 -1.44
C ILE A 57 1.80 -7.64 -1.38
N MET A 58 1.87 -8.34 -0.24
CA MET A 58 1.23 -9.65 -0.07
C MET A 58 -0.29 -9.59 -0.17
N GLN A 59 -0.92 -8.54 0.38
CA GLN A 59 -2.38 -8.33 0.29
C GLN A 59 -2.89 -8.21 -1.14
N ARG A 60 -2.05 -7.78 -2.09
CA ARG A 60 -2.39 -7.71 -3.53
C ARG A 60 -2.03 -8.96 -4.28
N LEU A 61 -0.97 -9.65 -3.84
CA LEU A 61 -0.50 -10.86 -4.48
C LEU A 61 -1.48 -12.03 -4.30
N ASP A 62 -1.98 -12.25 -3.08
CA ASP A 62 -2.80 -13.44 -2.77
C ASP A 62 -4.08 -13.51 -3.66
N PRO A 63 -4.88 -12.43 -3.82
CA PRO A 63 -6.04 -12.44 -4.73
C PRO A 63 -5.66 -12.57 -6.21
N LEU A 64 -4.53 -11.97 -6.64
CA LEU A 64 -4.03 -12.09 -8.01
C LEU A 64 -3.70 -13.54 -8.34
N LEU A 65 -2.96 -14.23 -7.46
CA LEU A 65 -2.58 -15.62 -7.65
C LEU A 65 -3.80 -16.55 -7.64
N LYS A 66 -4.79 -16.26 -6.80
CA LYS A 66 -6.07 -16.97 -6.80
C LYS A 66 -6.74 -16.87 -8.17
N HIS A 67 -6.92 -15.65 -8.68
CA HIS A 67 -7.57 -15.41 -9.97
C HIS A 67 -6.81 -16.02 -11.15
N ILE A 68 -5.48 -15.94 -11.14
CA ILE A 68 -4.64 -16.59 -12.17
C ILE A 68 -4.83 -18.09 -12.13
N GLY A 69 -4.75 -18.68 -10.94
CA GLY A 69 -4.92 -20.12 -10.74
C GLY A 69 -6.28 -20.63 -11.21
N GLU A 70 -7.37 -19.92 -10.87
CA GLU A 70 -8.73 -20.26 -11.31
C GLU A 70 -8.87 -20.20 -12.84
N ASN A 71 -8.38 -19.12 -13.48
CA ASN A 71 -8.43 -19.01 -14.94
C ASN A 71 -7.60 -20.09 -15.63
N MET A 72 -6.41 -20.39 -15.12
CA MET A 72 -5.54 -21.44 -15.67
C MET A 72 -6.17 -22.82 -15.51
N SER A 73 -6.75 -23.12 -14.34
CA SER A 73 -7.46 -24.36 -14.06
C SER A 73 -8.60 -24.58 -15.05
N GLN A 74 -9.44 -23.56 -15.26
CA GLN A 74 -10.56 -23.66 -16.19
C GLN A 74 -10.11 -23.82 -17.65
N ARG A 75 -9.02 -23.16 -18.04
CA ARG A 75 -8.61 -23.11 -19.45
C ARG A 75 -7.79 -24.32 -19.88
N TYR A 76 -6.95 -24.83 -19.00
CA TYR A 76 -6.02 -25.91 -19.28
C TYR A 76 -6.35 -27.18 -18.49
N GLU A 77 -7.54 -27.24 -17.89
CA GLU A 77 -8.04 -28.37 -17.11
C GLU A 77 -7.08 -28.81 -15.99
N LEU A 78 -6.38 -27.85 -15.38
CA LEU A 78 -5.44 -28.12 -14.30
C LEU A 78 -6.19 -28.50 -13.03
N ASP A 79 -5.75 -29.57 -12.38
CA ASP A 79 -6.29 -29.99 -11.10
C ASP A 79 -5.95 -29.00 -9.97
N GLU A 80 -6.76 -29.04 -8.90
CA GLU A 80 -6.62 -28.15 -7.75
C GLU A 80 -5.24 -28.25 -7.07
N THR A 81 -4.62 -29.44 -7.06
CA THR A 81 -3.29 -29.63 -6.45
C THR A 81 -2.22 -28.89 -7.25
N THR A 82 -2.27 -28.96 -8.57
CA THR A 82 -1.38 -28.24 -9.48
C THR A 82 -1.50 -26.73 -9.29
N VAL A 83 -2.73 -26.22 -9.22
CA VAL A 83 -3.00 -24.79 -9.00
C VAL A 83 -2.49 -24.32 -7.64
N ASN A 84 -2.74 -25.08 -6.58
CA ASN A 84 -2.30 -24.75 -5.22
C ASN A 84 -0.77 -24.76 -5.11
N LYS A 85 -0.08 -25.73 -5.74
CA LYS A 85 1.38 -25.78 -5.79
C LYS A 85 1.97 -24.56 -6.50
N PHE A 86 1.38 -24.16 -7.64
CA PHE A 86 1.77 -22.95 -8.34
C PHE A 86 1.63 -21.71 -7.45
N GLN A 87 0.45 -21.50 -6.84
CA GLN A 87 0.20 -20.34 -5.98
C GLN A 87 1.15 -20.31 -4.79
N GLN A 88 1.35 -21.46 -4.12
CA GLN A 88 2.24 -21.58 -2.97
C GLN A 88 3.69 -21.23 -3.36
N HIS A 89 4.19 -21.80 -4.46
CA HIS A 89 5.56 -21.58 -4.90
C HIS A 89 5.85 -20.11 -5.19
N VAL A 90 4.95 -19.43 -5.90
CA VAL A 90 5.09 -17.99 -6.19
C VAL A 90 5.04 -17.17 -4.92
N ARG A 91 4.07 -17.48 -4.04
CA ARG A 91 3.90 -16.79 -2.76
C ARG A 91 5.14 -16.91 -1.89
N GLU A 92 5.74 -18.10 -1.82
CA GLU A 92 6.96 -18.37 -1.07
C GLU A 92 8.18 -17.67 -1.67
N SER A 93 8.31 -17.65 -3.00
CA SER A 93 9.38 -16.92 -3.69
C SER A 93 9.30 -15.43 -3.39
N VAL A 94 8.14 -14.79 -3.58
CA VAL A 94 7.93 -13.37 -3.27
C VAL A 94 8.16 -13.09 -1.78
N LYS A 95 7.60 -13.92 -0.89
CA LYS A 95 7.81 -13.79 0.56
C LYS A 95 9.28 -13.89 0.93
N THR A 96 10.04 -14.75 0.27
CA THR A 96 11.48 -14.90 0.49
C THR A 96 12.22 -13.66 0.03
N GLN A 97 11.95 -13.17 -1.19
CA GLN A 97 12.50 -11.92 -1.71
C GLN A 97 12.22 -10.73 -0.78
N LEU A 98 11.01 -10.62 -0.24
CA LEU A 98 10.64 -9.53 0.69
C LEU A 98 11.25 -9.67 2.09
N ASN A 99 11.53 -10.90 2.53
CA ASN A 99 12.11 -11.19 3.84
C ASN A 99 13.64 -11.33 3.83
N GLN A 100 14.30 -11.22 2.67
CA GLN A 100 15.77 -11.16 2.60
C GLN A 100 16.36 -10.05 3.49
N GLU A 101 15.54 -9.06 3.88
CA GLU A 101 15.86 -8.04 4.90
C GLU A 101 16.21 -8.63 6.29
N LYS A 102 15.57 -9.73 6.72
CA LYS A 102 15.92 -10.40 8.00
C LYS A 102 17.32 -11.00 7.96
N ASN A 103 17.72 -11.54 6.81
CA ASN A 103 19.07 -12.03 6.57
C ASN A 103 20.03 -10.88 6.20
N GLY A 104 19.52 -9.70 5.85
CA GLY A 104 20.30 -8.49 5.63
C GLY A 104 20.75 -7.77 6.90
N GLN A 105 20.25 -8.16 8.08
CA GLN A 105 21.01 -7.93 9.30
C GLN A 105 22.33 -8.72 9.32
N GLY A 106 22.48 -9.76 8.49
CA GLY A 106 23.74 -10.42 8.16
C GLY A 106 24.57 -9.71 7.07
N PHE A 107 23.96 -8.87 6.20
CA PHE A 107 24.71 -8.09 5.20
C PHE A 107 25.63 -7.03 5.83
N LEU A 108 25.26 -6.53 7.02
CA LEU A 108 25.93 -5.39 7.67
C LEU A 108 26.61 -5.71 9.01
N GLN A 109 26.50 -6.93 9.55
CA GLN A 109 27.00 -7.20 10.91
C GLN A 109 28.48 -7.54 11.04
N GLU A 110 29.20 -7.98 9.99
CA GLU A 110 30.59 -8.45 10.22
C GLU A 110 31.69 -7.87 9.32
N THR A 111 31.37 -7.22 8.20
CA THR A 111 32.42 -6.59 7.35
C THR A 111 32.07 -5.16 6.99
N LYS A 112 32.06 -4.26 7.98
CA LYS A 112 32.27 -2.84 7.67
C LYS A 112 33.74 -2.66 7.34
N PHE A 113 34.04 -2.54 6.05
CA PHE A 113 35.30 -1.94 5.61
C PHE A 113 35.28 -0.46 6.02
N ASP A 114 35.60 -0.20 7.28
CA ASP A 114 35.63 1.14 7.85
C ASP A 114 37.05 1.56 8.22
N LYS A 115 37.20 2.85 8.54
CA LYS A 115 38.50 3.42 8.91
C LYS A 115 39.12 2.72 10.13
N LYS A 116 38.31 2.09 10.98
CA LYS A 116 38.77 1.40 12.19
C LYS A 116 39.34 0.02 11.84
N PHE A 117 38.68 -0.76 10.98
CA PHE A 117 39.21 -2.02 10.46
C PHE A 117 40.56 -1.84 9.77
N VAL A 118 40.67 -0.82 8.90
CA VAL A 118 41.95 -0.51 8.21
C VAL A 118 43.02 -0.08 9.22
N ALA A 119 42.65 0.65 10.27
CA ALA A 119 43.58 1.05 11.32
C ALA A 119 44.06 -0.14 12.17
N GLU A 120 43.19 -1.10 12.48
CA GLU A 120 43.53 -2.32 13.22
C GLU A 120 44.48 -3.23 12.42
N ILE A 121 44.24 -3.37 11.11
CA ILE A 121 45.16 -4.10 10.22
C ILE A 121 46.53 -3.40 10.17
N LYS A 122 46.56 -2.08 10.00
CA LYS A 122 47.81 -1.30 9.99
C LYS A 122 48.57 -1.37 11.32
N ASP A 123 47.86 -1.38 12.45
CA ASP A 123 48.47 -1.56 13.77
C ASP A 123 49.05 -2.97 13.96
N ALA A 124 48.35 -4.00 13.47
CA ALA A 124 48.86 -5.38 13.46
C ALA A 124 50.12 -5.53 12.61
N THR A 125 50.22 -4.84 11.47
CA THR A 125 51.44 -4.77 10.65
C THR A 125 52.57 -4.08 11.40
N LYS A 126 52.31 -2.93 12.04
CA LYS A 126 53.31 -2.21 12.85
C LYS A 126 53.84 -3.03 14.02
N LYS A 127 53.00 -3.87 14.62
CA LYS A 127 53.35 -4.78 15.73
C LYS A 127 53.99 -6.09 15.27
N GLY A 128 54.26 -6.25 13.96
CA GLY A 128 54.88 -7.45 13.39
C GLY A 128 54.00 -8.71 13.46
N LYS A 129 52.70 -8.59 13.77
CA LYS A 129 51.78 -9.73 13.89
C LYS A 129 51.36 -10.29 12.53
N ILE A 130 51.43 -9.48 11.49
CA ILE A 130 51.17 -9.84 10.09
C ILE A 130 52.17 -9.13 9.19
N THR A 131 52.50 -9.73 8.04
CA THR A 131 53.33 -9.06 7.03
C THR A 131 52.55 -7.98 6.28
N GLY A 132 53.25 -7.06 5.61
CA GLY A 132 52.60 -6.07 4.74
C GLY A 132 51.76 -6.72 3.65
N GLN A 133 52.26 -7.81 3.06
CA GLN A 133 51.57 -8.57 2.03
C GLN A 133 50.28 -9.24 2.56
N GLN A 134 50.31 -9.79 3.77
CA GLN A 134 49.11 -10.33 4.44
C GLN A 134 48.09 -9.24 4.81
N ALA A 135 48.57 -8.04 5.15
CA ALA A 135 47.71 -6.90 5.44
C ALA A 135 46.97 -6.41 4.19
N ASP A 136 47.70 -6.26 3.08
CA ASP A 136 47.13 -5.83 1.80
C ASP A 136 46.11 -6.84 1.26
N GLN A 137 46.41 -8.14 1.38
CA GLN A 137 45.48 -9.20 0.99
C GLN A 137 44.19 -9.18 1.82
N LYS A 138 44.28 -9.08 3.16
CA LYS A 138 43.10 -8.98 4.03
C LYS A 138 42.26 -7.74 3.76
N ILE A 139 42.90 -6.61 3.47
CA ILE A 139 42.20 -5.37 3.09
C ILE A 139 41.48 -5.53 1.75
N ALA A 140 42.13 -6.15 0.75
CA ALA A 140 41.54 -6.37 -0.56
C ALA A 140 40.34 -7.34 -0.51
N GLU A 141 40.45 -8.44 0.22
CA GLU A 141 39.36 -9.41 0.41
C GLU A 141 38.16 -8.78 1.14
N ALA A 142 38.42 -8.06 2.24
CA ALA A 142 37.38 -7.36 2.98
C ALA A 142 36.68 -6.28 2.14
N LYS A 143 37.44 -5.54 1.31
CA LYS A 143 36.88 -4.55 0.39
C LYS A 143 35.99 -5.21 -0.66
N LYS A 144 36.42 -6.34 -1.25
CA LYS A 144 35.64 -7.07 -2.25
C LYS A 144 34.32 -7.59 -1.68
N LEU A 145 34.35 -8.16 -0.46
CA LEU A 145 33.14 -8.61 0.24
C LEU A 145 32.19 -7.45 0.56
N TRP A 146 32.73 -6.32 1.01
CA TRP A 146 31.95 -5.12 1.28
C TRP A 146 31.27 -4.57 0.02
N GLU A 147 31.99 -4.45 -1.09
CA GLU A 147 31.41 -4.00 -2.37
C GLU A 147 30.34 -4.97 -2.89
N ALA A 148 30.53 -6.28 -2.74
CA ALA A 148 29.53 -7.28 -3.11
C ALA A 148 28.26 -7.13 -2.25
N ASN A 149 28.41 -6.91 -0.94
CA ASN A 149 27.30 -6.67 -0.02
C ASN A 149 26.56 -5.38 -0.35
N GLU A 150 27.27 -4.28 -0.66
CA GLU A 150 26.66 -3.01 -1.03
C GLU A 150 25.85 -3.14 -2.33
N ARG A 151 26.36 -3.89 -3.32
CA ARG A 151 25.61 -4.19 -4.55
C ARG A 151 24.36 -5.01 -4.26
N MET A 152 24.47 -6.09 -3.48
CA MET A 152 23.33 -6.94 -3.11
C MET A 152 22.27 -6.15 -2.34
N GLU A 153 22.67 -5.26 -1.43
CA GLU A 153 21.74 -4.39 -0.71
C GLU A 153 21.02 -3.44 -1.67
N LYS A 154 21.74 -2.75 -2.56
CA LYS A 154 21.12 -1.87 -3.57
C LYS A 154 20.14 -2.63 -4.45
N GLU A 155 20.52 -3.81 -4.95
CA GLU A 155 19.65 -4.66 -5.76
C GLU A 155 18.39 -5.09 -5.00
N PHE A 156 18.50 -5.44 -3.72
CA PHE A 156 17.37 -5.77 -2.87
C PHE A 156 16.37 -4.60 -2.77
N TRP A 157 16.85 -3.40 -2.43
CA TRP A 157 15.97 -2.22 -2.29
C TRP A 157 15.32 -1.85 -3.62
N VAL A 158 16.05 -1.94 -4.74
CA VAL A 158 15.50 -1.74 -6.08
C VAL A 158 14.41 -2.76 -6.40
N LYS A 159 14.64 -4.04 -6.15
CA LYS A 159 13.64 -5.11 -6.39
C LYS A 159 12.39 -4.90 -5.55
N ARG A 160 12.56 -4.59 -4.26
CA ARG A 160 11.46 -4.34 -3.32
C ARG A 160 10.64 -3.12 -3.71
N ASP A 161 11.29 -2.01 -4.05
CA ASP A 161 10.60 -0.80 -4.51
C ASP A 161 9.90 -1.04 -5.86
N THR A 162 10.49 -1.84 -6.75
CA THR A 162 9.84 -2.28 -8.00
C THR A 162 8.56 -3.07 -7.70
N MET A 163 8.60 -4.02 -6.76
CA MET A 163 7.41 -4.78 -6.33
C MET A 163 6.36 -3.89 -5.66
N ARG A 164 6.77 -2.93 -4.83
CA ARG A 164 5.86 -1.95 -4.25
C ARG A 164 5.17 -1.13 -5.34
N ASN A 165 5.92 -0.61 -6.31
CA ASN A 165 5.38 0.21 -7.38
C ASN A 165 4.42 -0.59 -8.27
N ALA A 166 4.79 -1.83 -8.64
CA ALA A 166 3.92 -2.72 -9.38
C ALA A 166 2.65 -3.08 -8.57
N ALA A 167 2.81 -3.33 -7.27
CA ALA A 167 1.70 -3.53 -6.37
C ALA A 167 0.79 -2.31 -6.41
N GLU A 168 1.29 -1.08 -6.24
CA GLU A 168 0.54 0.18 -6.29
C GLU A 168 -0.20 0.40 -7.61
N GLU A 169 0.44 0.09 -8.75
CA GLU A 169 -0.11 0.17 -10.10
C GLU A 169 -1.18 -0.89 -10.38
N GLY A 170 -1.18 -2.00 -9.63
CA GLY A 170 -2.25 -2.99 -9.60
C GLY A 170 -1.89 -4.35 -10.20
N GLY A 171 -2.90 -5.22 -10.27
CA GLY A 171 -2.71 -6.66 -10.50
C GLY A 171 -2.00 -7.00 -11.80
N MET A 172 -2.28 -6.28 -12.88
CA MET A 172 -1.63 -6.56 -14.15
C MET A 172 -0.16 -6.13 -14.17
N LYS A 173 0.19 -5.01 -13.53
CA LYS A 173 1.61 -4.61 -13.44
C LYS A 173 2.37 -5.58 -12.54
N MET A 174 1.72 -6.03 -11.47
CA MET A 174 2.26 -7.08 -10.61
C MET A 174 2.44 -8.40 -11.38
N LEU A 175 1.49 -8.80 -12.22
CA LEU A 175 1.62 -9.98 -13.09
C LEU A 175 2.75 -9.84 -14.11
N GLU A 176 2.85 -8.71 -14.82
CA GLU A 176 3.97 -8.41 -15.73
C GLU A 176 5.32 -8.51 -15.03
N LEU A 177 5.42 -7.96 -13.82
CA LEU A 177 6.63 -8.03 -13.01
C LEU A 177 6.95 -9.46 -12.59
N LEU A 178 5.95 -10.22 -12.13
CA LEU A 178 6.15 -11.63 -11.78
C LEU A 178 6.64 -12.43 -12.98
N LEU A 179 6.05 -12.23 -14.15
CA LEU A 179 6.46 -12.90 -15.40
C LEU A 179 7.88 -12.55 -15.85
N SER A 180 8.39 -11.37 -15.51
CA SER A 180 9.78 -11.03 -15.78
C SER A 180 10.76 -11.67 -14.79
N GLN A 181 10.28 -12.33 -13.72
CA GLN A 181 11.12 -13.07 -12.79
C GLN A 181 11.31 -14.51 -13.26
N THR A 182 12.57 -14.95 -13.33
CA THR A 182 12.95 -16.30 -13.77
C THR A 182 12.28 -17.39 -12.93
N ASP A 183 12.19 -17.21 -11.61
CA ASP A 183 11.59 -18.19 -10.70
C ASP A 183 10.09 -18.37 -10.97
N PHE A 184 9.38 -17.29 -11.29
CA PHE A 184 7.95 -17.34 -11.60
C PHE A 184 7.71 -17.99 -12.95
N LYS A 185 8.52 -17.65 -13.97
CA LYS A 185 8.47 -18.34 -15.26
C LYS A 185 8.77 -19.84 -15.09
N ALA A 186 9.77 -20.20 -14.28
CA ALA A 186 10.10 -21.59 -13.97
C ALA A 186 8.99 -22.33 -13.20
N ALA A 187 8.23 -21.63 -12.35
CA ALA A 187 7.07 -22.19 -11.65
C ALA A 187 5.93 -22.50 -12.62
N LEU A 188 5.70 -21.60 -13.59
CA LEU A 188 4.69 -21.78 -14.63
C LEU A 188 5.07 -22.90 -15.59
N THR A 189 6.33 -22.98 -16.03
CA THR A 189 6.78 -24.02 -16.98
C THR A 189 6.77 -25.44 -16.41
N LYS A 190 6.65 -25.61 -15.08
CA LYS A 190 6.42 -26.93 -14.46
C LYS A 190 5.01 -27.47 -14.68
N HIS A 191 4.06 -26.60 -15.00
CA HIS A 191 2.63 -26.92 -15.04
C HIS A 191 1.96 -26.53 -16.37
N LEU A 192 2.56 -25.60 -17.11
CA LEU A 192 2.17 -25.19 -18.45
C LEU A 192 3.35 -25.40 -19.40
N ASN A 193 3.09 -25.77 -20.64
CA ASN A 193 4.10 -25.69 -21.69
C ASN A 193 4.26 -24.22 -22.17
N GLU A 194 5.33 -23.92 -22.92
CA GLU A 194 5.63 -22.54 -23.36
C GLU A 194 4.51 -21.94 -24.23
N GLU A 195 3.82 -22.76 -25.03
CA GLU A 195 2.71 -22.33 -25.88
C GLU A 195 1.48 -21.93 -25.05
N GLN A 196 1.09 -22.76 -24.07
CA GLN A 196 0.00 -22.48 -23.14
C GLN A 196 0.29 -21.23 -22.30
N LEU A 197 1.55 -21.06 -21.87
CA LEU A 197 1.96 -19.86 -21.17
C LEU A 197 1.79 -18.62 -22.04
N GLN A 198 2.32 -18.63 -23.27
CA GLN A 198 2.20 -17.49 -24.18
C GLN A 198 0.74 -17.18 -24.53
N ASP A 199 -0.07 -18.20 -24.82
CA ASP A 199 -1.51 -18.07 -25.09
C ASP A 199 -2.28 -17.48 -23.90
N TYR A 200 -1.91 -17.85 -22.66
CA TYR A 200 -2.49 -17.24 -21.46
C TYR A 200 -2.14 -15.74 -21.35
N LEU A 201 -0.90 -15.38 -21.65
CA LEU A 201 -0.44 -13.99 -21.62
C LEU A 201 -1.14 -13.13 -22.65
N ASP A 202 -1.21 -13.61 -23.89
CA ASP A 202 -1.85 -12.91 -24.99
C ASP A 202 -3.34 -12.71 -24.71
N LEU A 203 -4.01 -13.74 -24.19
CA LEU A 203 -5.41 -13.63 -23.76
C LEU A 203 -5.59 -12.58 -22.68
N THR A 204 -4.77 -12.60 -21.63
CA THR A 204 -4.89 -11.69 -20.49
C THR A 204 -4.67 -10.24 -20.92
N GLN A 205 -3.67 -9.99 -21.77
CA GLN A 205 -3.43 -8.67 -22.36
C GLN A 205 -4.59 -8.22 -23.26
N LYS A 206 -5.10 -9.12 -24.12
CA LYS A 206 -6.22 -8.83 -25.02
C LYS A 206 -7.50 -8.51 -24.24
N ARG A 207 -7.85 -9.30 -23.23
CA ARG A 207 -9.00 -9.06 -22.34
C ARG A 207 -8.89 -7.70 -21.65
N ARG A 208 -7.71 -7.36 -21.12
CA ARG A 208 -7.46 -6.05 -20.52
C ARG A 208 -7.69 -4.92 -21.51
N LYS A 209 -7.10 -4.99 -22.70
CA LYS A 209 -7.24 -3.96 -23.75
C LYS A 209 -8.71 -3.78 -24.14
N LEU A 210 -9.44 -4.86 -24.33
CA LEU A 210 -10.87 -4.83 -24.67
C LEU A 210 -11.70 -4.20 -23.55
N ALA A 211 -11.44 -4.56 -22.29
CA ALA A 211 -12.15 -3.98 -21.16
C ALA A 211 -11.85 -2.48 -21.01
N GLN A 212 -10.60 -2.06 -21.20
CA GLN A 212 -10.23 -0.64 -21.21
C GLN A 212 -10.99 0.13 -22.31
N GLN A 213 -11.02 -0.41 -23.53
CA GLN A 213 -11.75 0.18 -24.66
C GLN A 213 -13.26 0.24 -24.39
N ALA A 214 -13.84 -0.81 -23.82
CA ALA A 214 -15.25 -0.83 -23.47
C ALA A 214 -15.58 0.24 -22.42
N ILE A 215 -14.73 0.42 -21.41
CA ILE A 215 -14.92 1.45 -20.39
C ILE A 215 -14.79 2.84 -21.02
N THR A 216 -13.77 3.09 -21.85
CA THR A 216 -13.61 4.36 -22.59
C THR A 216 -14.87 4.68 -23.39
N ARG A 217 -15.39 3.71 -24.16
CA ARG A 217 -16.62 3.87 -24.96
C ARG A 217 -17.84 4.14 -24.09
N GLN A 218 -18.00 3.41 -22.98
CA GLN A 218 -19.12 3.59 -22.06
C GLN A 218 -19.12 4.99 -21.44
N LEU A 219 -17.95 5.46 -20.99
CA LEU A 219 -17.78 6.82 -20.47
C LEU A 219 -18.12 7.88 -21.52
N THR A 220 -17.63 7.72 -22.74
CA THR A 220 -17.92 8.64 -23.86
C THR A 220 -19.41 8.63 -24.20
N ALA A 221 -20.05 7.47 -24.25
CA ALA A 221 -21.48 7.34 -24.55
C ALA A 221 -22.34 8.02 -23.47
N ASN A 222 -21.98 7.84 -22.19
CA ASN A 222 -22.68 8.49 -21.09
C ASN A 222 -22.49 10.01 -21.11
N LEU A 223 -21.30 10.51 -21.46
CA LEU A 223 -21.10 11.94 -21.68
C LEU A 223 -21.89 12.47 -22.88
N ASP A 224 -21.95 11.71 -23.97
CA ASP A 224 -22.73 12.05 -25.16
C ASP A 224 -24.22 12.22 -24.82
N GLN A 225 -24.76 11.30 -24.03
CA GLN A 225 -26.15 11.42 -23.54
C GLN A 225 -26.40 12.70 -22.73
N GLN A 226 -25.43 13.14 -21.93
CA GLN A 226 -25.59 14.31 -21.07
C GLN A 226 -25.30 15.64 -21.78
N LEU A 227 -24.38 15.64 -22.75
CA LEU A 227 -23.84 16.86 -23.35
C LEU A 227 -24.15 16.99 -24.85
N SER A 228 -24.76 15.96 -25.46
CA SER A 228 -25.04 15.89 -26.90
C SER A 228 -23.79 16.20 -27.72
N LEU A 229 -22.78 15.32 -27.60
CA LEU A 229 -21.47 15.52 -28.19
C LEU A 229 -21.54 15.31 -29.71
N THR A 230 -20.77 16.11 -30.46
CA THR A 230 -20.58 15.84 -31.89
C THR A 230 -19.67 14.63 -32.09
N THR A 231 -19.65 14.06 -33.30
CA THR A 231 -18.74 12.96 -33.65
C THR A 231 -17.27 13.32 -33.43
N ASP A 232 -16.84 14.53 -33.78
CA ASP A 232 -15.48 15.01 -33.53
C ASP A 232 -15.18 15.15 -32.03
N GLN A 233 -16.13 15.65 -31.25
CA GLN A 233 -15.98 15.74 -29.79
C GLN A 233 -15.87 14.36 -29.14
N ARG A 234 -16.69 13.38 -29.56
CA ARG A 234 -16.61 12.00 -29.07
C ARG A 234 -15.24 11.39 -29.30
N GLN A 235 -14.70 11.54 -30.52
CA GLN A 235 -13.37 11.02 -30.86
C GLN A 235 -12.27 11.67 -30.00
N LYS A 236 -12.35 12.99 -29.77
CA LYS A 236 -11.39 13.70 -28.91
C LYS A 236 -11.50 13.26 -27.44
N VAL A 237 -12.71 12.99 -26.94
CA VAL A 237 -12.93 12.47 -25.58
C VAL A 237 -12.31 11.08 -25.42
N GLU A 238 -12.53 10.17 -26.37
CA GLU A 238 -11.93 8.83 -26.35
C GLU A 238 -10.40 8.91 -26.35
N GLN A 239 -9.81 9.74 -27.21
CA GLN A 239 -8.36 9.96 -27.25
C GLN A 239 -7.83 10.52 -25.93
N LEU A 240 -8.53 11.49 -25.32
CA LEU A 240 -8.13 12.03 -24.02
C LEU A 240 -8.17 10.95 -22.94
N LEU A 241 -9.25 10.18 -22.85
CA LEU A 241 -9.38 9.09 -21.86
C LEU A 241 -8.24 8.07 -22.04
N ASP A 242 -7.93 7.69 -23.28
CA ASP A 242 -6.82 6.78 -23.59
C ASP A 242 -5.44 7.39 -23.31
N MET A 243 -5.29 8.71 -23.20
CA MET A 243 -4.02 9.37 -22.86
C MET A 243 -3.87 9.66 -21.36
N VAL A 244 -4.96 9.70 -20.60
CA VAL A 244 -4.93 10.09 -19.18
C VAL A 244 -4.31 8.96 -18.34
N ASN A 245 -3.06 9.19 -17.90
CA ASN A 245 -2.29 8.22 -17.12
C ASN A 245 -2.96 7.84 -15.78
N SER A 246 -3.71 8.75 -15.15
CA SER A 246 -4.48 8.44 -13.93
C SER A 246 -5.61 7.44 -14.20
N PHE A 247 -6.23 7.50 -15.38
CA PHE A 247 -7.26 6.57 -15.82
C PHE A 247 -6.63 5.21 -16.13
N LYS A 248 -5.50 5.18 -16.85
CA LYS A 248 -4.72 3.95 -17.05
C LYS A 248 -4.33 3.29 -15.72
N LYS A 249 -3.86 4.08 -14.75
CA LYS A 249 -3.54 3.59 -13.41
C LYS A 249 -4.79 3.09 -12.69
N GLN A 250 -5.91 3.81 -12.73
CA GLN A 250 -7.15 3.38 -12.07
C GLN A 250 -7.65 2.04 -12.63
N LEU A 251 -7.66 1.88 -13.95
CA LEU A 251 -8.00 0.64 -14.65
C LEU A 251 -6.99 -0.49 -14.39
N ALA A 252 -5.71 -0.15 -14.18
CA ALA A 252 -4.69 -1.11 -13.77
C ALA A 252 -4.88 -1.57 -12.31
N THR A 253 -5.37 -0.67 -11.45
CA THR A 253 -5.61 -0.90 -10.01
C THR A 253 -6.94 -1.57 -9.66
N GLY A 254 -7.58 -2.32 -10.59
CA GLY A 254 -8.78 -3.13 -10.36
C GLY A 254 -8.66 -4.24 -9.27
N MET A 255 -7.77 -4.04 -8.29
CA MET A 255 -7.57 -4.81 -7.07
C MET A 255 -7.64 -3.97 -5.78
N LYS A 256 -7.85 -2.65 -5.83
CA LYS A 256 -8.22 -1.87 -4.62
C LYS A 256 -9.71 -1.97 -4.32
N THR A 257 -10.51 -2.07 -5.37
CA THR A 257 -11.90 -2.52 -5.35
C THR A 257 -11.86 -3.99 -5.73
N GLU A 258 -12.69 -4.82 -5.12
CA GLU A 258 -12.81 -6.25 -5.41
C GLU A 258 -13.35 -6.55 -6.83
N LEU A 259 -13.29 -5.56 -7.74
CA LEU A 259 -13.96 -5.53 -9.03
C LEU A 259 -12.93 -5.42 -10.17
N THR A 260 -12.91 -6.43 -11.03
CA THR A 260 -12.24 -6.51 -12.32
C THR A 260 -12.72 -5.43 -13.30
N PRO A 261 -11.96 -5.13 -14.37
CA PRO A 261 -12.43 -4.22 -15.43
C PRO A 261 -13.78 -4.59 -16.05
N ILE A 262 -14.20 -5.86 -15.98
CA ILE A 262 -15.51 -6.33 -16.46
C ILE A 262 -16.61 -5.95 -15.46
N GLU A 263 -16.37 -6.11 -14.17
CA GLU A 263 -17.33 -5.71 -13.14
C GLU A 263 -17.51 -4.19 -13.08
N MET A 264 -16.44 -3.42 -13.36
CA MET A 264 -16.56 -1.97 -13.54
C MET A 264 -17.55 -1.60 -14.66
N LEU A 265 -17.60 -2.34 -15.77
CA LEU A 265 -18.54 -2.03 -16.86
C LEU A 265 -20.00 -2.12 -16.43
N VAL A 266 -20.31 -3.02 -15.50
CA VAL A 266 -21.69 -3.23 -14.99
C VAL A 266 -22.12 -2.09 -14.07
N GLU A 267 -21.17 -1.45 -13.37
CA GLU A 267 -21.45 -0.40 -12.38
C GLU A 267 -21.35 1.04 -12.92
N ILE A 268 -20.84 1.24 -14.14
CA ILE A 268 -20.67 2.58 -14.74
C ILE A 268 -22.00 3.09 -15.31
N ASP A 269 -22.77 3.75 -14.45
CA ASP A 269 -23.90 4.58 -14.84
C ASP A 269 -23.47 5.99 -15.29
N SER A 270 -24.44 6.80 -15.73
CA SER A 270 -24.18 8.15 -16.24
C SER A 270 -23.56 9.08 -15.19
N GLN A 271 -23.94 8.98 -13.91
CA GLN A 271 -23.44 9.88 -12.86
C GLN A 271 -22.05 9.44 -12.40
N GLU A 272 -21.82 8.14 -12.29
CA GLU A 272 -20.51 7.61 -11.95
C GLU A 272 -19.49 7.92 -13.04
N SER A 273 -19.90 7.92 -14.30
CA SER A 273 -19.07 8.37 -15.43
C SER A 273 -18.58 9.81 -15.24
N VAL A 274 -19.50 10.73 -14.93
CA VAL A 274 -19.18 12.12 -14.62
C VAL A 274 -18.22 12.20 -13.41
N ASN A 275 -18.52 11.48 -12.32
CA ASN A 275 -17.68 11.44 -11.12
C ASN A 275 -16.26 10.92 -11.40
N MET A 276 -16.13 9.87 -12.23
CA MET A 276 -14.85 9.33 -12.64
C MET A 276 -14.04 10.37 -13.41
N ILE A 277 -14.63 10.99 -14.42
CA ILE A 277 -13.95 11.95 -15.30
C ILE A 277 -13.50 13.19 -14.51
N HIS A 278 -14.31 13.67 -13.55
CA HIS A 278 -13.89 14.73 -12.62
C HIS A 278 -12.78 14.31 -11.66
N ARG A 279 -12.84 13.11 -11.06
CA ARG A 279 -11.78 12.59 -10.17
C ARG A 279 -10.45 12.46 -10.90
N LEU A 280 -10.52 12.04 -12.15
CA LEU A 280 -9.37 11.85 -13.03
C LEU A 280 -8.81 13.16 -13.58
N LYS A 281 -9.54 14.27 -13.40
CA LYS A 281 -9.20 15.61 -13.90
C LYS A 281 -8.94 15.60 -15.41
N VAL A 282 -9.77 14.88 -16.16
CA VAL A 282 -9.70 14.86 -17.62
C VAL A 282 -10.01 16.28 -18.13
N PRO A 283 -9.14 16.90 -18.96
CA PRO A 283 -9.32 18.28 -19.41
C PRO A 283 -10.35 18.38 -20.55
N ILE A 284 -11.60 18.04 -20.26
CA ILE A 284 -12.67 17.96 -21.26
C ILE A 284 -13.17 19.34 -21.71
N ASP A 285 -12.97 20.40 -20.91
CA ASP A 285 -13.42 21.76 -21.22
C ASP A 285 -12.87 22.30 -22.55
N GLY A 286 -11.68 21.84 -22.99
CA GLY A 286 -11.11 22.22 -24.28
C GLY A 286 -11.76 21.55 -25.49
N ILE A 287 -12.65 20.57 -25.27
CA ILE A 287 -13.41 19.86 -26.32
C ILE A 287 -14.84 20.39 -26.39
N LEU A 288 -15.41 20.76 -25.24
CA LEU A 288 -16.80 21.16 -25.13
C LEU A 288 -17.05 22.57 -25.70
N SER A 289 -18.24 22.78 -26.25
CA SER A 289 -18.72 24.12 -26.56
C SER A 289 -19.00 24.91 -25.27
N LYS A 290 -19.21 26.22 -25.40
CA LYS A 290 -19.51 27.08 -24.25
C LYS A 290 -20.75 26.60 -23.48
N SER A 291 -21.84 26.24 -24.17
CA SER A 291 -23.06 25.74 -23.53
C SER A 291 -22.85 24.38 -22.86
N GLN A 292 -22.12 23.47 -23.50
CA GLN A 292 -21.78 22.16 -22.94
C GLN A 292 -20.88 22.27 -21.71
N SER A 293 -19.92 23.20 -21.70
CA SER A 293 -19.06 23.44 -20.53
C SER A 293 -19.86 23.97 -19.33
N GLU A 294 -20.88 24.79 -19.54
CA GLU A 294 -21.78 25.22 -18.45
C GLU A 294 -22.58 24.02 -17.89
N ILE A 295 -23.11 23.14 -18.74
CA ILE A 295 -23.77 21.90 -18.29
C ILE A 295 -22.78 21.00 -17.54
N TRP A 296 -21.56 20.84 -18.06
CA TRP A 296 -20.50 20.06 -17.41
C TRP A 296 -20.15 20.55 -16.01
N LYS A 297 -20.09 21.87 -15.79
CA LYS A 297 -19.88 22.46 -14.47
C LYS A 297 -21.03 22.16 -13.49
N LEU A 298 -22.26 22.05 -13.98
CA LEU A 298 -23.43 21.70 -13.17
C LEU A 298 -23.47 20.20 -12.84
N LEU A 299 -23.03 19.36 -13.78
CA LEU A 299 -22.89 17.91 -13.57
C LEU A 299 -21.73 17.56 -12.63
N ALA A 300 -20.76 18.47 -12.49
CA ALA A 300 -19.64 18.29 -11.57
C ALA A 300 -20.16 17.96 -10.17
N PRO A 301 -19.65 16.89 -9.53
CA PRO A 301 -20.11 16.50 -8.22
C PRO A 301 -19.94 17.70 -7.29
N SER A 302 -21.07 18.24 -6.80
CA SER A 302 -21.09 19.41 -5.95
C SER A 302 -20.07 19.21 -4.82
N ARG A 303 -19.12 20.14 -4.69
CA ARG A 303 -18.15 20.09 -3.59
C ARG A 303 -18.92 20.16 -2.27
N LYS A 304 -19.06 18.98 -1.66
CA LYS A 304 -19.55 18.63 -0.31
C LYS A 304 -21.06 18.40 -0.18
N ILE A 305 -21.43 17.13 -0.14
CA ILE A 305 -21.76 16.50 1.14
C ILE A 305 -20.89 15.24 1.21
N LYS A 306 -20.08 15.09 2.27
CA LYS A 306 -19.64 13.76 2.66
C LYS A 306 -20.93 13.00 2.98
N ALA A 307 -21.52 12.31 2.00
CA ALA A 307 -22.45 11.25 2.33
C ALA A 307 -21.68 10.36 3.31
N PRO A 308 -22.15 10.21 4.57
CA PRO A 308 -21.48 9.28 5.44
C PRO A 308 -21.53 7.97 4.69
N ARG A 309 -20.35 7.36 4.45
CA ARG A 309 -20.28 5.93 4.17
C ARG A 309 -21.30 5.30 5.10
N ARG A 310 -22.36 4.68 4.59
CA ARG A 310 -23.21 3.79 5.38
C ARG A 310 -22.30 2.64 5.81
N LYS A 311 -21.45 2.90 6.81
CA LYS A 311 -21.15 1.91 7.81
C LYS A 311 -22.53 1.58 8.33
N ILE A 312 -22.99 0.37 8.10
CA ILE A 312 -24.10 -0.19 8.85
C ILE A 312 -23.65 -0.09 10.30
N LYS A 313 -24.01 1.01 10.96
CA LYS A 313 -23.69 1.24 12.37
C LYS A 313 -24.48 0.19 13.13
N ALA A 314 -23.83 -0.47 14.09
CA ALA A 314 -24.54 -1.43 14.92
C ALA A 314 -25.75 -0.72 15.56
N PRO A 315 -26.93 -1.36 15.72
CA PRO A 315 -28.15 -0.70 16.22
C PRO A 315 -27.98 0.07 17.54
N ARG A 316 -26.98 -0.31 18.36
CA ARG A 316 -26.59 0.39 19.59
C ARG A 316 -25.90 1.74 19.37
N GLU A 317 -25.16 1.91 18.29
CA GLU A 317 -24.50 3.19 17.94
C GLU A 317 -25.53 4.22 17.48
N GLU A 318 -26.55 3.80 16.73
CA GLU A 318 -27.64 4.67 16.30
C GLU A 318 -28.50 5.15 17.49
N LYS A 319 -28.77 4.26 18.46
CA LYS A 319 -29.46 4.63 19.71
C LYS A 319 -28.69 5.67 20.53
N PHE A 320 -27.36 5.55 20.57
CA PHE A 320 -26.52 6.51 21.29
C PHE A 320 -26.47 7.87 20.59
N ASP A 321 -26.28 7.88 19.27
CA ASP A 321 -26.22 9.12 18.50
C ASP A 321 -27.54 9.92 18.60
N LYS A 322 -28.69 9.23 18.59
CA LYS A 322 -30.00 9.88 18.76
C LYS A 322 -30.15 10.51 20.13
N ALA A 323 -29.81 9.79 21.20
CA ALA A 323 -29.88 10.31 22.55
C ALA A 323 -28.86 11.43 22.80
N GLU A 324 -27.68 11.37 22.16
CA GLU A 324 -26.70 12.46 22.22
C GLU A 324 -27.22 13.73 21.57
N ALA A 325 -27.90 13.62 20.43
CA ALA A 325 -28.55 14.77 19.80
C ALA A 325 -29.64 15.38 20.70
N GLU A 326 -30.49 14.55 21.31
CA GLU A 326 -31.55 15.00 22.21
C GLU A 326 -30.99 15.67 23.48
N ILE A 327 -29.93 15.12 24.07
CA ILE A 327 -29.25 15.70 25.23
C ILE A 327 -28.58 17.03 24.86
N MET A 328 -27.93 17.12 23.68
CA MET A 328 -27.29 18.34 23.23
C MET A 328 -28.29 19.44 22.90
N GLU A 329 -29.46 19.11 22.36
CA GLU A 329 -30.56 20.07 22.21
C GLU A 329 -31.12 20.53 23.56
N ALA A 330 -31.22 19.65 24.55
CA ALA A 330 -31.60 20.03 25.91
C ALA A 330 -30.57 20.98 26.58
N VAL A 331 -29.27 20.80 26.30
CA VAL A 331 -28.20 21.73 26.74
C VAL A 331 -28.32 23.08 26.04
N LYS A 332 -28.55 23.09 24.71
CA LYS A 332 -28.73 24.34 23.97
C LYS A 332 -29.97 25.10 24.41
N ALA A 333 -31.04 24.38 24.75
CA ALA A 333 -32.26 24.94 25.31
C ALA A 333 -32.13 25.36 26.79
N GLY A 334 -30.96 25.18 27.41
CA GLY A 334 -30.70 25.54 28.80
C GLY A 334 -31.46 24.70 29.84
N LYS A 335 -32.08 23.58 29.41
CA LYS A 335 -32.89 22.70 30.27
C LYS A 335 -32.05 21.81 31.17
N ILE A 336 -30.80 21.55 30.77
CA ILE A 336 -29.79 20.83 31.55
C ILE A 336 -28.44 21.50 31.35
N ASP A 337 -27.59 21.43 32.37
CA ASP A 337 -26.23 21.94 32.23
C ASP A 337 -25.29 20.91 31.55
N LYS A 338 -24.09 21.36 31.17
CA LYS A 338 -23.11 20.51 30.49
C LYS A 338 -22.60 19.36 31.36
N ARG A 339 -22.66 19.49 32.68
CA ARG A 339 -22.21 18.48 33.64
C ARG A 339 -23.26 17.37 33.78
N GLU A 340 -24.53 17.74 33.85
CA GLU A 340 -25.67 16.81 33.81
C GLU A 340 -25.76 16.08 32.47
N ALA A 341 -25.56 16.79 31.36
CA ALA A 341 -25.48 16.18 30.03
C ALA A 341 -24.36 15.14 29.93
N GLY A 342 -23.17 15.47 30.46
CA GLY A 342 -22.05 14.54 30.54
C GLY A 342 -22.35 13.30 31.39
N GLY A 343 -23.07 13.47 32.50
CA GLY A 343 -23.53 12.37 33.35
C GLY A 343 -24.52 11.44 32.64
N LYS A 344 -25.52 12.01 31.95
CA LYS A 344 -26.55 11.26 31.19
C LYS A 344 -25.94 10.48 30.02
N LEU A 345 -24.99 11.08 29.29
CA LEU A 345 -24.29 10.41 28.20
C LEU A 345 -23.40 9.25 28.68
N GLU A 346 -22.70 9.41 29.81
CA GLU A 346 -21.89 8.30 30.36
C GLU A 346 -22.76 7.17 30.92
N ALA A 347 -23.92 7.47 31.50
CA ALA A 347 -24.87 6.44 31.95
C ALA A 347 -25.41 5.61 30.77
N LEU A 348 -25.88 6.28 29.71
CA LEU A 348 -26.39 5.63 28.50
C LEU A 348 -25.29 4.81 27.79
N LYS A 349 -24.05 5.31 27.80
CA LYS A 349 -22.90 4.58 27.25
C LYS A 349 -22.58 3.31 28.02
N LYS A 350 -22.74 3.32 29.35
CA LYS A 350 -22.59 2.09 30.15
C LYS A 350 -23.70 1.09 29.83
N GLU A 351 -24.94 1.55 29.73
CA GLU A 351 -26.07 0.67 29.42
C GLU A 351 -25.92 -0.04 28.06
N LEU A 352 -25.59 0.73 27.01
CA LEU A 352 -25.51 0.20 25.64
C LEU A 352 -24.24 -0.64 25.34
N TRP A 353 -23.17 -0.52 26.14
CA TRP A 353 -21.89 -1.22 25.90
C TRP A 353 -21.41 -2.13 27.04
N GLN A 354 -22.00 -2.07 28.23
CA GLN A 354 -21.65 -2.92 29.37
C GLN A 354 -22.80 -3.83 29.82
N GLY A 355 -23.97 -3.77 29.15
CA GLY A 355 -25.10 -4.68 29.34
C GLY A 355 -24.92 -6.06 28.68
N LYS A 356 -23.91 -6.81 29.14
CA LYS A 356 -23.85 -8.26 29.39
C LYS A 356 -22.41 -8.63 29.71
#